data_AF-A0A7I8CMR5-F1
#
_entry.id   AF-A0A7I8CMR5-F1
#
_cell.length_a   1.000
_cell.length_b   1.000
_cell.length_c   1.000
_cell.angle_alpha   90.00
_cell.angle_beta   90.00
_cell.angle_gamma   90.00
#
_symmetry.space_group_name_H-M   'P 1'
#
loop_
_entity.id
_entity.type
_entity.pdbx_description
1 polymer ?
#
loop_
_entity_poly.entity_id
_entity_poly.type
_entity_poly.pdbx_seq_one_letter_code
_entity_poly.pdbx_strand_id
1 'polypeptide(L)'
;MQSTTQTRLNLPSHDEQTLDAMTALYGTMKRKLYARIAANGGKAKSQKTAFCRQHGIFARMFNAIAINLQGLLDGTRELLVSERKDLLKAIRDQQRQLDTRRARLGEIAADRPRMNPQREAKLRHTTYRNGLALTRLQAKRARLERRLAANLPGICFGTRKLFAQHHDLAKAGLRNHDAWLSVWRDRRSYQVFFGGSKDETGGNQLYQPSRIGDNRYQLEIRVPDCLRKKFERKYLIISNVTFNHDRVAPNEVLAANVALTCRLHWDGRHWRAFVSFDHALARRVTPDVQHGVVGLDCNVDHLAVTEADPFGNLLRTKRFALLREDAASGQREAVLRWRRRWRGRKTN
;
A
#
# COMPACT_ATOMS: atom_id res chain seq x y z
N MET A 1 11.19 7.53 -15.18
CA MET A 1 10.15 7.76 -14.14
C MET A 1 9.15 6.62 -14.22
N GLN A 2 8.76 6.03 -13.09
CA GLN A 2 7.78 4.93 -13.08
C GLN A 2 6.37 5.48 -13.34
N SER A 3 5.70 4.95 -14.36
CA SER A 3 4.26 5.17 -14.62
C SER A 3 3.47 3.91 -14.29
N THR A 4 2.16 4.05 -14.10
CA THR A 4 1.23 2.92 -13.96
C THR A 4 -0.08 3.25 -14.65
N THR A 5 -0.43 2.44 -15.64
CA THR A 5 -1.74 2.46 -16.28
C THR A 5 -2.63 1.37 -15.70
N GLN A 6 -3.95 1.56 -15.74
CA GLN A 6 -4.90 0.58 -15.24
C GLN A 6 -6.09 0.42 -16.18
N THR A 7 -6.69 -0.76 -16.15
CA THR A 7 -7.91 -1.06 -16.90
C THR A 7 -8.75 -2.12 -16.20
N ARG A 8 -10.05 -2.13 -16.53
CA ARG A 8 -10.98 -3.18 -16.10
C ARG A 8 -10.90 -4.33 -17.10
N LEU A 9 -10.90 -5.55 -16.57
CA LEU A 9 -10.94 -6.76 -17.37
C LEU A 9 -12.40 -7.22 -17.48
N ASN A 10 -12.82 -7.53 -18.70
CA ASN A 10 -14.11 -8.16 -18.97
C ASN A 10 -13.82 -9.63 -19.25
N LEU A 11 -14.23 -10.50 -18.34
CA LEU A 11 -13.83 -11.90 -18.34
C LEU A 11 -15.09 -12.79 -18.39
N PRO A 12 -15.10 -13.83 -19.24
CA PRO A 12 -16.05 -14.92 -19.11
C PRO A 12 -15.89 -15.62 -17.75
N SER A 13 -16.96 -16.21 -17.22
CA SER A 13 -16.95 -16.84 -15.90
C SER A 13 -15.87 -17.92 -15.74
N HIS A 14 -15.57 -18.67 -16.81
CA HIS A 14 -14.49 -19.67 -16.80
C HIS A 14 -13.11 -19.03 -16.53
N ASP A 15 -12.83 -17.86 -17.12
CA ASP A 15 -11.55 -17.18 -16.98
C ASP A 15 -11.41 -16.49 -15.61
N GLU A 16 -12.53 -15.99 -15.07
CA GLU A 16 -12.59 -15.50 -13.69
C GLU A 16 -12.23 -16.60 -12.69
N GLN A 17 -12.78 -17.81 -12.85
CA GLN A 17 -12.45 -18.96 -11.99
C GLN A 17 -10.96 -19.32 -12.04
N THR A 18 -10.33 -19.18 -13.21
CA THR A 18 -8.88 -19.37 -13.35
C THR A 18 -8.11 -18.31 -12.54
N LEU A 19 -8.48 -17.03 -12.65
CA LEU A 19 -7.85 -15.95 -11.88
C LEU A 19 -8.07 -16.08 -10.37
N ASP A 20 -9.28 -16.47 -9.95
CA ASP A 20 -9.61 -16.71 -8.55
C ASP A 20 -8.70 -17.80 -7.96
N ALA A 21 -8.51 -18.91 -8.68
CA ALA A 21 -7.59 -19.96 -8.24
C ALA A 21 -6.13 -19.50 -8.20
N MET A 22 -5.69 -18.70 -9.18
CA MET A 22 -4.34 -18.13 -9.20
C MET A 22 -4.09 -17.18 -8.03
N THR A 23 -5.06 -16.32 -7.69
CA THR A 23 -4.96 -15.38 -6.56
C THR A 23 -5.11 -16.08 -5.21
N ALA A 24 -5.95 -17.10 -5.11
CA ALA A 24 -6.03 -18.01 -3.97
C ALA A 24 -4.68 -18.69 -3.69
N LEU A 25 -4.06 -19.24 -4.75
CA LEU A 25 -2.73 -19.84 -4.68
C LEU A 25 -1.68 -18.80 -4.25
N TYR A 26 -1.61 -17.65 -4.93
CA TYR A 26 -0.65 -16.59 -4.64
C TYR A 26 -0.75 -16.12 -3.17
N GLY A 27 -1.97 -15.82 -2.70
CA GLY A 27 -2.21 -15.41 -1.32
C GLY A 27 -1.80 -16.49 -0.32
N THR A 28 -2.11 -17.76 -0.60
CA THR A 28 -1.73 -18.89 0.25
C THR A 28 -0.21 -19.08 0.31
N MET A 29 0.47 -19.04 -0.84
CA MET A 29 1.92 -19.17 -0.92
C MET A 29 2.62 -18.02 -0.20
N LYS A 30 2.12 -16.78 -0.30
CA LYS A 30 2.64 -15.65 0.47
C LYS A 30 2.61 -15.88 1.98
N ARG A 31 1.49 -16.42 2.49
CA ARG A 31 1.33 -16.73 3.92
C ARG A 31 2.20 -17.91 4.36
N LYS A 32 2.31 -18.96 3.54
CA LYS A 32 3.21 -20.09 3.81
C LYS A 32 4.67 -19.66 3.84
N LEU A 33 5.09 -18.79 2.91
CA LEU A 33 6.44 -18.24 2.90
C LEU A 33 6.72 -17.40 4.15
N TYR A 34 5.78 -16.55 4.57
CA TYR A 34 5.89 -15.81 5.83
C TYR A 34 6.06 -16.75 7.03
N ALA A 35 5.20 -17.78 7.16
CA ALA A 35 5.29 -18.74 8.26
C ALA A 35 6.62 -19.50 8.27
N ARG A 36 7.14 -19.89 7.10
CA ARG A 36 8.43 -20.57 6.96
C ARG A 36 9.60 -19.69 7.42
N ILE A 37 9.61 -18.42 7.03
CA ILE A 37 10.64 -17.46 7.46
C ILE A 37 10.50 -17.15 8.95
N ALA A 38 9.26 -17.08 9.46
CA ALA A 38 9.00 -16.87 10.89
C ALA A 38 9.56 -18.00 11.75
N ALA A 39 9.40 -19.26 11.31
CA ALA A 39 9.87 -20.44 12.02
C ALA A 39 11.39 -20.65 11.89
N ASN A 40 11.94 -20.51 10.69
CA ASN A 40 13.32 -20.93 10.40
C ASN A 40 14.33 -19.78 10.34
N GLY A 41 13.86 -18.53 10.37
CA GLY A 41 14.72 -17.37 10.11
C GLY A 41 15.15 -17.24 8.64
N GLY A 42 16.08 -16.32 8.41
CA GLY A 42 16.71 -16.11 7.10
C GLY A 42 15.94 -15.25 6.11
N LYS A 43 16.50 -15.08 4.91
CA LYS A 43 15.92 -14.27 3.83
C LYS A 43 14.95 -15.10 3.01
N ALA A 44 13.86 -14.50 2.52
CA ALA A 44 12.92 -15.18 1.64
C ALA A 44 13.61 -15.90 0.48
N LYS A 45 14.58 -15.24 -0.18
CA LYS A 45 15.29 -15.79 -1.35
C LYS A 45 15.98 -17.14 -1.09
N SER A 46 16.46 -17.43 0.12
CA SER A 46 17.13 -18.72 0.40
C SER A 46 16.18 -19.91 0.37
N GLN A 47 14.87 -19.67 0.54
CA GLN A 47 13.86 -20.73 0.54
C GLN A 47 13.39 -21.10 -0.88
N LYS A 48 13.86 -20.41 -1.93
CA LYS A 48 13.33 -20.47 -3.30
C LYS A 48 13.20 -21.89 -3.84
N THR A 49 14.29 -22.63 -3.93
CA THR A 49 14.32 -23.93 -4.61
C THR A 49 13.42 -24.95 -3.94
N ALA A 50 13.58 -25.12 -2.62
CA ALA A 50 12.75 -26.04 -1.83
C ALA A 50 11.27 -25.65 -1.86
N PHE A 51 10.95 -24.35 -1.74
CA PHE A 51 9.58 -23.86 -1.74
C PHE A 51 8.89 -24.03 -3.10
N CYS A 52 9.59 -23.75 -4.21
CA CYS A 52 9.08 -23.95 -5.56
C CYS A 52 8.76 -25.43 -5.81
N ARG A 53 9.69 -26.33 -5.47
CA ARG A 53 9.52 -27.78 -5.62
C ARG A 53 8.35 -28.30 -4.77
N GLN A 54 8.26 -27.88 -3.51
CA GLN A 54 7.21 -28.33 -2.58
C GLN A 54 5.80 -27.90 -3.01
N HIS A 55 5.66 -26.75 -3.68
CA HIS A 55 4.36 -26.17 -3.99
C HIS A 55 4.02 -26.14 -5.49
N GLY A 56 4.88 -26.64 -6.36
CA GLY A 56 4.64 -26.66 -7.81
C GLY A 56 4.42 -25.27 -8.39
N ILE A 57 5.21 -24.29 -7.93
CA ILE A 57 5.19 -22.92 -8.47
C ILE A 57 6.50 -22.61 -9.17
N PHE A 58 6.44 -21.82 -10.23
CA PHE A 58 7.63 -21.40 -10.96
C PHE A 58 8.45 -20.36 -10.17
N ALA A 59 9.75 -20.37 -10.39
CA ALA A 59 10.73 -19.50 -9.74
C ALA A 59 10.39 -18.00 -9.82
N ARG A 60 9.80 -17.56 -10.94
CA ARG A 60 9.37 -16.16 -11.13
C ARG A 60 8.17 -15.79 -10.23
N MET A 61 7.22 -16.72 -9.98
CA MET A 61 6.12 -16.51 -9.03
C MET A 61 6.68 -16.32 -7.64
N PHE A 62 7.62 -17.20 -7.27
CA PHE A 62 8.27 -17.14 -5.97
C PHE A 62 8.95 -15.80 -5.77
N ASN A 63 9.73 -15.34 -6.75
CA ASN A 63 10.38 -14.03 -6.68
C ASN A 63 9.36 -12.91 -6.48
N ALA A 64 8.25 -12.92 -7.23
CA ALA A 64 7.18 -11.95 -7.10
C ALA A 64 6.49 -11.98 -5.71
N ILE A 65 6.26 -13.18 -5.16
CA ILE A 65 5.75 -13.38 -3.79
C ILE A 65 6.75 -12.85 -2.76
N ALA A 66 8.03 -13.20 -2.91
CA ALA A 66 9.10 -12.79 -1.99
C ALA A 66 9.27 -11.27 -1.98
N ILE A 67 9.27 -10.61 -3.14
CA ILE A 67 9.32 -9.14 -3.26
C ILE A 67 8.11 -8.51 -2.57
N ASN A 68 6.89 -9.01 -2.85
CA ASN A 68 5.68 -8.48 -2.24
C ASN A 68 5.69 -8.64 -0.71
N LEU A 69 6.11 -9.81 -0.22
CA LEU A 69 6.22 -10.09 1.21
C LEU A 69 7.28 -9.20 1.87
N GLN A 70 8.44 -9.04 1.24
CA GLN A 70 9.50 -8.18 1.75
C GLN A 70 9.03 -6.72 1.87
N GLY A 71 8.35 -6.19 0.85
CA GLY A 71 7.76 -4.85 0.93
C GLY A 71 6.72 -4.69 2.06
N LEU A 72 5.93 -5.73 2.35
CA LEU A 72 5.01 -5.72 3.49
C LEU A 72 5.75 -5.75 4.83
N LEU A 73 6.83 -6.52 4.94
CA LEU A 73 7.66 -6.60 6.14
C LEU A 73 8.33 -5.26 6.42
N ASP A 74 8.94 -4.66 5.40
CA ASP A 74 9.68 -3.39 5.52
C ASP A 74 8.72 -2.24 5.84
N GLY A 75 7.59 -2.12 5.13
CA GLY A 75 6.57 -1.14 5.47
C GLY A 75 5.99 -1.32 6.88
N THR A 76 5.85 -2.56 7.36
CA THR A 76 5.43 -2.80 8.75
C THR A 76 6.50 -2.36 9.75
N ARG A 77 7.79 -2.63 9.47
CA ARG A 77 8.90 -2.18 10.33
C ARG A 77 8.97 -0.66 10.40
N GLU A 78 8.88 0.02 9.26
CA GLU A 78 8.85 1.50 9.19
C GLU A 78 7.70 2.07 10.02
N LEU A 79 6.49 1.50 9.90
CA LEU A 79 5.34 1.91 10.70
C LEU A 79 5.58 1.69 12.21
N LEU A 80 6.19 0.58 12.61
CA LEU A 80 6.50 0.31 14.02
C LEU A 80 7.54 1.27 14.57
N VAL A 81 8.57 1.62 13.78
CA VAL A 81 9.58 2.61 14.17
C VAL A 81 8.97 4.00 14.31
N SER A 82 8.07 4.40 13.41
CA SER A 82 7.31 5.64 13.54
C SER A 82 6.42 5.63 14.79
N GLU A 83 5.66 4.56 15.01
CA GLU A 83 4.79 4.42 16.19
C GLU A 83 5.61 4.44 17.50
N ARG A 84 6.83 3.87 17.51
CA ARG A 84 7.75 3.95 18.64
C ARG A 84 8.10 5.39 18.98
N LYS A 85 8.44 6.20 17.96
CA LYS A 85 8.79 7.62 18.15
C LYS A 85 7.62 8.39 18.75
N ASP A 86 6.41 8.18 18.23
CA ASP A 86 5.20 8.85 18.72
C ASP A 86 4.87 8.43 20.16
N LEU A 87 5.01 7.13 20.49
CA LEU A 87 4.79 6.63 21.84
C LEU A 87 5.82 7.18 22.83
N LEU A 88 7.09 7.27 22.47
CA LEU A 88 8.12 7.86 23.33
C LEU A 88 7.84 9.33 23.60
N LYS A 89 7.35 10.08 22.61
CA LYS A 89 6.90 11.46 22.81
C LYS A 89 5.70 11.50 23.76
N ALA A 90 4.66 10.71 23.52
CA ALA A 90 3.47 10.66 24.36
C ALA A 90 3.78 10.27 25.82
N ILE A 91 4.69 9.32 26.05
CA ILE A 91 5.15 8.92 27.39
C ILE A 91 5.85 10.09 28.08
N ARG A 92 6.77 10.79 27.39
CA ARG A 92 7.48 11.95 27.96
C ARG A 92 6.51 13.07 28.32
N ASP A 93 5.57 13.39 27.44
CA ASP A 93 4.58 14.44 27.67
C ASP A 93 3.65 14.08 28.84
N GLN A 94 3.21 12.82 28.92
CA GLN A 94 2.38 12.33 30.02
C GLN A 94 3.15 12.31 31.34
N GLN A 95 4.42 11.90 31.34
CA GLN A 95 5.28 11.92 32.53
C GLN A 95 5.45 13.34 33.06
N ARG A 96 5.80 14.31 32.19
CA ARG A 96 5.90 15.73 32.56
C ARG A 96 4.60 16.24 33.19
N GLN A 97 3.46 15.93 32.56
CA GLN A 97 2.14 16.29 33.06
C GLN A 97 1.81 15.67 34.42
N LEU A 98 2.27 14.45 34.68
CA LEU A 98 2.11 13.76 35.95
C LEU A 98 2.98 14.40 37.04
N ASP A 99 4.24 14.69 36.72
CA ASP A 99 5.22 15.27 37.65
C ASP A 99 4.76 16.66 38.13
N THR A 100 4.31 17.53 37.21
CA THR A 100 3.74 18.84 37.57
C THR A 100 2.54 18.71 38.51
N ARG A 101 1.66 17.73 38.27
CA ARG A 101 0.47 17.54 39.12
C ARG A 101 0.82 16.92 40.48
N ARG A 102 1.79 16.00 40.52
CA ARG A 102 2.33 15.44 41.76
C ARG A 102 3.01 16.50 42.62
N ALA A 103 3.79 17.40 42.02
CA ALA A 103 4.37 18.55 42.72
C ALA A 103 3.29 19.43 43.35
N ARG A 104 2.24 19.80 42.60
CA ARG A 104 1.10 20.57 43.14
C ARG A 104 0.39 19.86 44.29
N LEU A 105 0.19 18.54 44.20
CA LEU A 105 -0.39 17.77 45.31
C LEU A 105 0.53 17.76 46.53
N GLY A 106 1.84 17.71 46.34
CA GLY A 106 2.83 17.82 47.41
C GLY A 106 2.81 19.19 48.11
N GLU A 107 2.64 20.28 47.35
CA GLU A 107 2.49 21.63 47.90
C GLU A 107 1.23 21.77 48.77
N ILE A 108 0.09 21.21 48.32
CA ILE A 108 -1.16 21.18 49.09
C ILE A 108 -0.99 20.35 50.36
N ALA A 109 -0.33 19.18 50.28
CA ALA A 109 -0.07 18.33 51.44
C ALA A 109 0.87 18.99 52.46
N ALA A 110 1.76 19.88 52.01
CA ALA A 110 2.62 20.71 52.85
C ALA A 110 1.93 22.00 53.36
N ASP A 111 0.61 22.11 53.20
CA ASP A 111 -0.24 23.21 53.67
C ASP A 111 0.15 24.61 53.13
N ARG A 112 0.86 24.65 51.98
CA ARG A 112 1.38 25.91 51.40
C ARG A 112 0.27 26.74 50.74
N PRO A 113 -0.58 26.18 49.86
CA PRO A 113 -1.83 26.82 49.44
C PRO A 113 -3.08 26.06 49.95
N ARG A 114 -3.99 26.76 50.64
CA ARG A 114 -5.34 26.24 50.90
C ARG A 114 -6.15 26.19 49.60
N MET A 115 -6.45 24.99 49.11
CA MET A 115 -7.24 24.76 47.91
C MET A 115 -8.70 24.43 48.25
N ASN A 116 -9.63 24.81 47.39
CA ASN A 116 -11.02 24.36 47.49
C ASN A 116 -11.09 22.81 47.41
N PRO A 117 -11.79 22.12 48.34
CA PRO A 117 -11.88 20.67 48.38
C PRO A 117 -12.31 19.98 47.07
N GLN A 118 -13.22 20.60 46.31
CA GLN A 118 -13.68 20.05 45.02
C GLN A 118 -12.58 20.11 43.96
N ARG A 119 -11.78 21.19 43.95
CA ARG A 119 -10.65 21.35 43.03
C ARG A 119 -9.52 20.40 43.38
N GLU A 120 -9.28 20.16 44.66
CA GLU A 120 -8.31 19.19 45.14
C GLU A 120 -8.71 17.76 44.76
N ALA A 121 -9.96 17.36 45.02
CA ALA A 121 -10.49 16.05 44.63
C ALA A 121 -10.36 15.82 43.10
N LYS A 122 -10.67 16.84 42.29
CA LYS A 122 -10.48 16.80 40.84
C LYS A 122 -9.01 16.63 40.44
N LEU A 123 -8.09 17.33 41.11
CA LEU A 123 -6.65 17.19 40.88
C LEU A 123 -6.17 15.77 41.21
N ARG A 124 -6.53 15.23 42.38
CA ARG A 124 -6.20 13.86 42.80
C ARG A 124 -6.70 12.83 41.78
N HIS A 125 -7.97 12.91 41.40
CA HIS A 125 -8.56 12.02 40.41
C HIS A 125 -7.89 12.12 39.03
N THR A 126 -7.58 13.34 38.57
CA THR A 126 -6.87 13.54 37.30
C THR A 126 -5.45 12.96 37.34
N THR A 127 -4.72 13.17 38.44
CA THR A 127 -3.37 12.60 38.63
C THR A 127 -3.40 11.08 38.60
N TYR A 128 -4.37 10.46 39.27
CA TYR A 128 -4.57 9.02 39.23
C TYR A 128 -4.85 8.52 37.81
N ARG A 129 -5.77 9.16 37.07
CA ARG A 129 -6.07 8.81 35.68
C ARG A 129 -4.87 8.97 34.74
N ASN A 130 -4.08 10.02 34.92
CA ASN A 130 -2.84 10.24 34.16
C ASN A 130 -1.80 9.15 34.48
N GLY A 131 -1.70 8.72 35.74
CA GLY A 131 -0.85 7.60 36.14
C GLY A 131 -1.25 6.30 35.43
N LEU A 132 -2.53 5.96 35.45
CA LEU A 132 -3.06 4.81 34.69
C LEU A 132 -2.79 4.92 33.19
N ALA A 133 -2.97 6.12 32.61
CA ALA A 133 -2.70 6.36 31.20
C ALA A 133 -1.22 6.15 30.87
N LEU A 134 -0.31 6.62 31.72
CA LEU A 134 1.13 6.40 31.59
C LEU A 134 1.47 4.90 31.64
N THR A 135 0.93 4.15 32.61
CA THR A 135 1.13 2.69 32.70
C THR A 135 0.67 1.98 31.42
N ARG A 136 -0.48 2.38 30.85
CA ARG A 136 -0.98 1.83 29.58
C ARG A 136 -0.05 2.15 28.40
N LEU A 137 0.47 3.38 28.34
CA LEU A 137 1.44 3.78 27.32
C LEU A 137 2.75 2.99 27.43
N GLN A 138 3.26 2.79 28.65
CA GLN A 138 4.45 1.98 28.91
C GLN A 138 4.24 0.51 28.52
N ALA A 139 3.09 -0.08 28.87
CA ALA A 139 2.74 -1.44 28.45
C ALA A 139 2.64 -1.56 26.91
N LYS A 140 2.07 -0.54 26.25
CA LYS A 140 2.01 -0.47 24.79
C LYS A 140 3.40 -0.39 24.16
N ARG A 141 4.30 0.43 24.71
CA ARG A 141 5.72 0.48 24.31
C ARG A 141 6.38 -0.89 24.45
N ALA A 142 6.26 -1.55 25.60
CA ALA A 142 6.84 -2.88 25.82
C ALA A 142 6.33 -3.93 24.80
N ARG A 143 5.05 -3.87 24.44
CA ARG A 143 4.49 -4.72 23.36
C ARG A 143 5.08 -4.37 21.99
N LEU A 144 5.30 -3.10 21.70
CA LEU A 144 5.89 -2.65 20.44
C LEU A 144 7.35 -3.08 20.32
N GLU A 145 8.16 -2.89 21.37
CA GLU A 145 9.58 -3.30 21.36
C GLU A 145 9.72 -4.81 21.16
N ARG A 146 8.89 -5.63 21.81
CA ARG A 146 8.86 -7.09 21.55
C ARG A 146 8.57 -7.41 20.09
N ARG A 147 7.74 -6.62 19.40
CA ARG A 147 7.44 -6.82 17.98
C ARG A 147 8.57 -6.37 17.06
N LEU A 148 9.36 -5.37 17.46
CA LEU A 148 10.54 -4.92 16.72
C LEU A 148 11.73 -5.87 16.90
N ALA A 149 11.87 -6.46 18.09
CA ALA A 149 12.91 -7.44 18.40
C ALA A 149 12.67 -8.81 17.74
N ALA A 150 11.41 -9.13 17.39
CA ALA A 150 11.09 -10.36 16.68
C ALA A 150 11.71 -10.35 15.27
N ASN A 151 12.22 -11.52 14.84
CA ASN A 151 12.82 -11.71 13.51
C ASN A 151 11.93 -11.15 12.37
N LEU A 152 10.63 -11.45 12.44
CA LEU A 152 9.62 -10.83 11.58
C LEU A 152 8.62 -10.02 12.40
N PRO A 153 8.24 -8.82 11.94
CA PRO A 153 7.09 -8.14 12.51
C PRO A 153 5.83 -8.99 12.32
N GLY A 154 5.00 -9.06 13.36
CA GLY A 154 3.69 -9.72 13.30
C GLY A 154 2.76 -9.03 12.29
N ILE A 155 2.42 -9.72 11.20
CA ILE A 155 1.51 -9.26 10.15
C ILE A 155 0.19 -10.04 10.23
N CYS A 156 -0.93 -9.31 10.20
CA CYS A 156 -2.26 -9.89 10.11
C CYS A 156 -2.78 -9.76 8.67
N PHE A 157 -2.59 -10.81 7.87
CA PHE A 157 -3.16 -10.89 6.52
C PHE A 157 -4.69 -10.86 6.61
N GLY A 158 -5.36 -9.96 5.88
CA GLY A 158 -6.81 -9.79 5.95
C GLY A 158 -7.28 -8.63 6.83
N THR A 159 -6.36 -7.98 7.57
CA THR A 159 -6.59 -6.91 8.57
C THR A 159 -7.06 -7.39 9.93
N ARG A 160 -6.58 -6.73 10.99
CA ARG A 160 -7.01 -7.00 12.37
C ARG A 160 -8.49 -6.67 12.60
N LYS A 161 -9.00 -5.65 11.90
CA LYS A 161 -10.42 -5.26 11.98
C LYS A 161 -11.31 -6.41 11.52
N LEU A 162 -11.04 -6.98 10.34
CA LEU A 162 -11.81 -8.11 9.83
C LEU A 162 -11.64 -9.36 10.71
N PHE A 163 -10.44 -9.60 11.25
CA PHE A 163 -10.24 -10.72 12.18
C PHE A 163 -11.11 -10.58 13.43
N ALA A 164 -11.18 -9.39 14.03
CA ALA A 164 -11.95 -9.14 15.25
C ALA A 164 -13.47 -9.27 15.03
N GLN A 165 -13.96 -9.04 13.81
CA GLN A 165 -15.39 -9.15 13.48
C GLN A 165 -15.96 -10.56 13.68
N HIS A 166 -15.14 -11.61 13.73
CA HIS A 166 -15.65 -12.96 13.98
C HIS A 166 -16.25 -13.12 15.39
N HIS A 167 -15.86 -12.27 16.35
CA HIS A 167 -16.41 -12.26 17.70
C HIS A 167 -17.78 -11.58 17.80
N ASP A 168 -18.16 -10.77 16.82
CA ASP A 168 -19.42 -10.02 16.81
C ASP A 168 -19.92 -9.84 15.37
N LEU A 169 -20.45 -10.93 14.81
CA LEU A 169 -20.86 -11.03 13.40
C LEU A 169 -22.04 -10.10 13.06
N ALA A 170 -22.97 -9.94 14.00
CA ALA A 170 -24.14 -9.08 13.83
C ALA A 170 -23.74 -7.61 13.61
N LYS A 171 -22.82 -7.07 14.43
CA LYS A 171 -22.29 -5.71 14.22
C LYS A 171 -21.48 -5.56 12.93
N ALA A 172 -20.94 -6.65 12.41
CA ALA A 172 -20.20 -6.66 11.15
C ALA A 172 -21.11 -6.77 9.91
N GLY A 173 -22.43 -6.95 10.08
CA GLY A 173 -23.36 -7.21 8.98
C GLY A 173 -23.16 -8.57 8.33
N LEU A 174 -22.58 -9.54 9.05
CA LEU A 174 -22.30 -10.87 8.55
C LEU A 174 -23.29 -11.87 9.16
N ARG A 175 -23.92 -12.66 8.30
CA ARG A 175 -24.98 -13.60 8.68
C ARG A 175 -24.48 -14.73 9.59
N ASN A 176 -23.30 -15.27 9.29
CA ASN A 176 -22.75 -16.42 9.98
C ASN A 176 -21.22 -16.47 9.85
N HIS A 177 -20.62 -17.46 10.51
CA HIS A 177 -19.18 -17.64 10.49
C HIS A 177 -18.65 -17.97 9.08
N ASP A 178 -19.42 -18.70 8.26
CA ASP A 178 -19.02 -19.03 6.89
C ASP A 178 -18.93 -17.79 6.00
N ALA A 179 -19.88 -16.86 6.12
CA ALA A 179 -19.84 -15.57 5.45
C ALA A 179 -18.59 -14.78 5.87
N TRP A 180 -18.26 -14.76 7.17
CA TRP A 180 -17.01 -14.16 7.64
C TRP A 180 -15.78 -14.86 7.05
N LEU A 181 -15.76 -16.19 7.03
CA LEU A 181 -14.63 -16.98 6.54
C LEU A 181 -14.40 -16.76 5.04
N SER A 182 -15.47 -16.60 4.26
CA SER A 182 -15.40 -16.22 2.84
C SER A 182 -14.72 -14.86 2.71
N VAL A 183 -15.25 -13.81 3.34
CA VAL A 183 -14.68 -12.46 3.29
C VAL A 183 -13.23 -12.45 3.80
N TRP A 184 -12.92 -13.23 4.84
CA TRP A 184 -11.58 -13.41 5.38
C TRP A 184 -10.62 -14.08 4.39
N ARG A 185 -11.08 -15.04 3.60
CA ARG A 185 -10.28 -15.68 2.53
C ARG A 185 -10.08 -14.71 1.37
N ASP A 186 -11.13 -14.06 0.92
CA ASP A 186 -11.10 -13.11 -0.20
C ASP A 186 -10.14 -11.95 0.09
N ARG A 187 -10.22 -11.38 1.30
CA ARG A 187 -9.34 -10.27 1.72
C ARG A 187 -7.86 -10.66 1.82
N ARG A 188 -7.55 -11.95 1.86
CA ARG A 188 -6.17 -12.45 1.87
C ARG A 188 -5.68 -12.93 0.50
N SER A 189 -6.57 -12.98 -0.50
CA SER A 189 -6.34 -13.55 -1.82
C SER A 189 -7.02 -12.72 -2.92
N TYR A 190 -6.91 -11.39 -2.84
CA TYR A 190 -7.55 -10.45 -3.76
C TYR A 190 -6.65 -9.98 -4.92
N GLN A 191 -5.39 -10.42 -4.94
CA GLN A 191 -4.44 -9.98 -5.96
C GLN A 191 -3.40 -11.05 -6.29
N VAL A 192 -2.89 -10.97 -7.53
CA VAL A 192 -1.67 -11.63 -7.97
C VAL A 192 -0.73 -10.58 -8.57
N PHE A 193 0.56 -10.75 -8.35
CA PHE A 193 1.60 -9.82 -8.78
C PHE A 193 2.64 -10.56 -9.62
N PHE A 194 2.98 -9.96 -10.76
CA PHE A 194 3.97 -10.43 -11.72
C PHE A 194 5.04 -9.34 -11.84
N GLY A 195 6.21 -9.55 -11.24
CA GLY A 195 7.33 -8.62 -11.35
C GLY A 195 7.98 -8.72 -12.72
N GLY A 196 8.13 -7.61 -13.42
CA GLY A 196 8.85 -7.57 -14.70
C GLY A 196 10.37 -7.54 -14.53
N SER A 197 11.08 -7.87 -15.61
CA SER A 197 12.54 -7.79 -15.71
C SER A 197 12.93 -7.37 -17.13
N LYS A 198 13.97 -6.54 -17.28
CA LYS A 198 14.45 -6.10 -18.59
C LYS A 198 15.06 -7.24 -19.41
N ASP A 199 15.65 -8.23 -18.71
CA ASP A 199 16.26 -9.42 -19.32
C ASP A 199 15.24 -10.47 -19.79
N GLU A 200 13.94 -10.15 -19.73
CA GLU A 200 12.86 -11.05 -20.12
C GLU A 200 12.19 -10.58 -21.40
N THR A 201 11.83 -11.51 -22.28
CA THR A 201 11.03 -11.23 -23.48
C THR A 201 9.72 -10.54 -23.09
N GLY A 202 9.43 -9.41 -23.73
CA GLY A 202 8.24 -8.60 -23.44
C GLY A 202 8.24 -8.04 -22.03
N GLY A 203 9.39 -7.94 -21.37
CA GLY A 203 9.55 -7.38 -20.03
C GLY A 203 8.99 -8.21 -18.88
N ASN A 204 8.32 -9.34 -19.13
CA ASN A 204 7.74 -10.24 -18.13
C ASN A 204 7.34 -11.62 -18.69
N GLN A 205 8.00 -12.69 -18.25
CA GLN A 205 7.76 -14.06 -18.71
C GLN A 205 6.39 -14.65 -18.32
N LEU A 206 5.74 -14.08 -17.29
CA LEU A 206 4.49 -14.61 -16.73
C LEU A 206 3.26 -13.86 -17.22
N TYR A 207 3.46 -12.67 -17.76
CA TYR A 207 2.45 -11.76 -18.25
C TYR A 207 2.96 -11.14 -19.54
N GLN A 208 2.46 -11.60 -20.68
CA GLN A 208 2.88 -11.13 -22.00
C GLN A 208 1.70 -10.41 -22.67
N PRO A 209 1.68 -9.07 -22.62
CA PRO A 209 0.76 -8.28 -23.43
C PRO A 209 1.24 -8.25 -24.89
N SER A 210 0.32 -8.49 -25.82
CA SER A 210 0.53 -8.32 -27.26
C SER A 210 -0.53 -7.40 -27.85
N ARG A 211 -0.16 -6.61 -28.85
CA ARG A 211 -1.12 -5.73 -29.55
C ARG A 211 -1.88 -6.54 -30.59
N ILE A 212 -3.20 -6.39 -30.61
CA ILE A 212 -4.10 -7.04 -31.58
C ILE A 212 -4.87 -6.04 -32.47
N GLY A 213 -4.77 -4.74 -32.19
CA GLY A 213 -5.38 -3.69 -32.98
C GLY A 213 -5.14 -2.31 -32.37
N ASP A 214 -5.92 -1.31 -32.78
CA ASP A 214 -5.78 0.05 -32.25
C ASP A 214 -6.24 0.14 -30.80
N ASN A 215 -5.26 0.41 -29.94
CA ASN A 215 -5.40 0.46 -28.47
C ASN A 215 -6.03 -0.80 -27.85
N ARG A 216 -6.01 -1.93 -28.55
CA ARG A 216 -6.49 -3.23 -28.09
C ARG A 216 -5.33 -4.19 -27.91
N TYR A 217 -5.31 -4.82 -26.73
CA TYR A 217 -4.27 -5.74 -26.32
C TYR A 217 -4.87 -7.09 -25.96
N GLN A 218 -4.08 -8.14 -26.18
CA GLN A 218 -4.29 -9.46 -25.62
C GLN A 218 -3.27 -9.68 -24.51
N LEU A 219 -3.72 -10.19 -23.37
CA LEU A 219 -2.86 -10.49 -22.23
C LEU A 219 -2.73 -11.99 -22.11
N GLU A 220 -1.53 -12.52 -22.31
CA GLU A 220 -1.22 -13.93 -22.05
C GLU A 220 -0.62 -14.08 -20.65
N ILE A 221 -1.27 -14.87 -19.80
CA ILE A 221 -0.87 -15.04 -18.39
C ILE A 221 -0.55 -16.50 -18.14
N ARG A 222 0.68 -16.79 -17.71
CA ARG A 222 1.11 -18.17 -17.46
C ARG A 222 0.42 -18.76 -16.24
N VAL A 223 -0.29 -19.87 -16.44
CA VAL A 223 -0.93 -20.62 -15.35
C VAL A 223 0.12 -21.45 -14.59
N PRO A 224 0.18 -21.36 -13.25
CA PRO A 224 1.05 -22.18 -12.40
C PRO A 224 0.86 -23.68 -12.64
N ASP A 225 1.97 -24.44 -12.59
CA ASP A 225 1.98 -25.85 -12.98
C ASP A 225 0.99 -26.69 -12.15
N CYS A 226 0.86 -26.39 -10.85
CA CYS A 226 -0.12 -27.01 -9.95
C CYS A 226 -1.59 -26.73 -10.30
N LEU A 227 -1.89 -25.73 -11.14
CA LEU A 227 -3.25 -25.38 -11.60
C LEU A 227 -3.52 -25.81 -13.04
N ARG A 228 -2.48 -26.17 -13.82
CA ARG A 228 -2.61 -26.51 -15.24
C ARG A 228 -3.58 -27.65 -15.50
N LYS A 229 -3.49 -28.74 -14.74
CA LYS A 229 -4.38 -29.91 -14.88
C LYS A 229 -5.83 -29.55 -14.58
N LYS A 230 -6.07 -28.67 -13.60
CA LYS A 230 -7.42 -28.28 -13.17
C LYS A 230 -8.17 -27.47 -14.23
N PHE A 231 -7.46 -26.62 -14.97
CA PHE A 231 -8.06 -25.71 -15.97
C PHE A 231 -7.73 -26.10 -17.41
N GLU A 232 -7.03 -27.22 -17.60
CA GLU A 232 -6.61 -27.78 -18.87
C GLU A 232 -5.96 -26.76 -19.82
N ARG A 233 -5.20 -25.82 -19.24
CA ARG A 233 -4.58 -24.71 -19.97
C ARG A 233 -3.21 -24.36 -19.42
N LYS A 234 -2.31 -23.99 -20.33
CA LYS A 234 -0.97 -23.47 -20.01
C LYS A 234 -0.99 -21.97 -19.75
N TYR A 235 -1.85 -21.26 -20.47
CA TYR A 235 -2.00 -19.81 -20.41
C TYR A 235 -3.47 -19.44 -20.28
N LEU A 236 -3.73 -18.36 -19.55
CA LEU A 236 -4.99 -17.64 -19.57
C LEU A 236 -4.83 -16.48 -20.56
N ILE A 237 -5.71 -16.42 -21.56
CA ILE A 237 -5.69 -15.38 -22.59
C ILE A 237 -6.85 -14.42 -22.34
N ILE A 238 -6.55 -13.15 -22.16
CA ILE A 238 -7.55 -12.10 -21.96
C ILE A 238 -7.46 -11.13 -23.13
N SER A 239 -8.42 -11.19 -24.04
CA SER A 239 -8.43 -10.39 -25.27
C SER A 239 -9.23 -9.09 -25.11
N ASN A 240 -9.07 -8.18 -26.08
CA ASN A 240 -9.80 -6.91 -26.15
C ASN A 240 -9.60 -6.00 -24.92
N VAL A 241 -8.42 -6.03 -24.31
CA VAL A 241 -8.08 -5.13 -23.21
C VAL A 241 -7.69 -3.76 -23.76
N THR A 242 -8.27 -2.70 -23.22
CA THR A 242 -7.99 -1.32 -23.63
C THR A 242 -7.43 -0.51 -22.47
N PHE A 243 -6.36 0.26 -22.70
CA PHE A 243 -5.79 1.17 -21.71
C PHE A 243 -6.19 2.62 -22.07
N ASN A 244 -7.10 3.21 -21.30
CA ASN A 244 -7.76 4.47 -21.69
C ASN A 244 -6.93 5.73 -21.38
N HIS A 245 -6.13 5.72 -20.32
CA HIS A 245 -5.54 6.95 -19.75
C HIS A 245 -4.09 7.21 -20.15
N ASP A 246 -3.43 6.27 -20.83
CA ASP A 246 -2.07 6.44 -21.36
C ASP A 246 -1.99 5.71 -22.72
N ARG A 247 -2.33 6.43 -23.81
CA ARG A 247 -2.43 5.85 -25.16
C ARG A 247 -1.07 5.61 -25.84
N VAL A 248 -0.07 6.42 -25.48
CA VAL A 248 1.27 6.41 -26.09
C VAL A 248 2.20 5.40 -25.39
N ALA A 249 2.00 5.21 -24.09
CA ALA A 249 2.97 4.52 -23.23
C ALA A 249 3.09 2.99 -23.45
N PRO A 250 2.02 2.19 -23.60
CA PRO A 250 2.20 0.73 -23.66
C PRO A 250 2.85 0.27 -24.97
N ASN A 251 2.55 0.92 -26.10
CA ASN A 251 3.09 0.52 -27.40
C ASN A 251 4.61 0.71 -27.49
N GLU A 252 5.10 1.89 -27.09
CA GLU A 252 6.54 2.20 -27.08
C GLU A 252 7.29 1.33 -26.06
N VAL A 253 6.69 1.08 -24.90
CA VAL A 253 7.26 0.25 -23.83
C VAL A 253 7.36 -1.22 -24.24
N LEU A 254 6.38 -1.72 -24.99
CA LEU A 254 6.43 -3.07 -25.56
C LEU A 254 7.52 -3.20 -26.62
N ALA A 255 7.65 -2.21 -27.50
CA ALA A 255 8.70 -2.18 -28.51
C ALA A 255 10.12 -2.05 -27.89
N ALA A 256 10.25 -1.30 -26.79
CA ALA A 256 11.52 -1.03 -26.13
C ALA A 256 11.97 -2.10 -25.11
N ASN A 257 11.25 -3.23 -25.02
CA ASN A 257 11.51 -4.34 -24.07
C ASN A 257 11.77 -3.88 -22.62
N VAL A 258 11.00 -2.89 -22.17
CA VAL A 258 11.11 -2.37 -20.80
C VAL A 258 10.49 -3.38 -19.83
N ALA A 259 11.04 -3.50 -18.62
CA ALA A 259 10.47 -4.32 -17.56
C ALA A 259 8.99 -3.94 -17.28
N LEU A 260 8.08 -4.90 -17.48
CA LEU A 260 6.65 -4.71 -17.29
C LEU A 260 6.19 -5.41 -16.02
N THR A 261 5.79 -4.63 -15.02
CA THR A 261 5.22 -5.17 -13.79
C THR A 261 3.71 -5.14 -13.88
N CYS A 262 3.06 -6.29 -13.68
CA CYS A 262 1.60 -6.39 -13.70
C CYS A 262 1.05 -6.82 -12.35
N ARG A 263 -0.02 -6.17 -11.91
CA ARG A 263 -0.84 -6.60 -10.77
C ARG A 263 -2.28 -6.77 -11.24
N LEU A 264 -2.81 -7.98 -11.08
CA LEU A 264 -4.23 -8.21 -11.18
C LEU A 264 -4.85 -8.10 -9.80
N HIS A 265 -5.94 -7.35 -9.70
CA HIS A 265 -6.58 -7.00 -8.44
C HIS A 265 -8.10 -7.08 -8.57
N TRP A 266 -8.72 -7.84 -7.66
CA TRP A 266 -10.16 -7.86 -7.48
C TRP A 266 -10.58 -6.67 -6.61
N ASP A 267 -11.42 -5.77 -7.15
CA ASP A 267 -11.88 -4.58 -6.42
C ASP A 267 -13.18 -4.79 -5.62
N GLY A 268 -13.73 -6.02 -5.64
CA GLY A 268 -15.03 -6.35 -5.05
C GLY A 268 -16.14 -6.49 -6.10
N ARG A 269 -15.93 -6.00 -7.33
CA ARG A 269 -16.91 -6.06 -8.41
C ARG A 269 -16.30 -6.56 -9.73
N HIS A 270 -15.08 -6.15 -10.03
CA HIS A 270 -14.39 -6.49 -11.27
C HIS A 270 -12.90 -6.74 -11.05
N TRP A 271 -12.33 -7.56 -11.93
CA TRP A 271 -10.89 -7.67 -12.07
C TRP A 271 -10.30 -6.42 -12.75
N ARG A 272 -9.21 -5.90 -12.19
CA ARG A 272 -8.43 -4.81 -12.79
C ARG A 272 -7.00 -5.24 -13.00
N ALA A 273 -6.43 -4.83 -14.13
CA ALA A 273 -5.01 -4.92 -14.40
C ALA A 273 -4.36 -3.56 -14.14
N PHE A 274 -3.31 -3.55 -13.32
CA PHE A 274 -2.40 -2.42 -13.13
C PHE A 274 -1.06 -2.79 -13.75
N VAL A 275 -0.63 -2.02 -14.75
CA VAL A 275 0.62 -2.26 -15.47
C VAL A 275 1.56 -1.09 -15.21
N SER A 276 2.69 -1.38 -14.58
CA SER A 276 3.71 -0.42 -14.18
C SER A 276 4.99 -0.64 -14.98
N PHE A 277 5.60 0.45 -15.41
CA PHE A 277 6.84 0.45 -16.20
C PHE A 277 7.57 1.77 -16.05
N ASP A 278 8.86 1.76 -16.40
CA ASP A 278 9.69 2.95 -16.36
C ASP A 278 9.73 3.61 -17.74
N HIS A 279 9.33 4.88 -17.81
CA HIS A 279 9.64 5.71 -18.97
C HIS A 279 11.09 6.16 -18.91
N ALA A 280 11.72 6.22 -20.09
CA ALA A 280 12.89 7.06 -20.29
C ALA A 280 12.57 8.47 -19.78
N LEU A 281 13.49 9.05 -19.01
CA LEU A 281 13.34 10.45 -18.63
C LEU A 281 13.34 11.28 -19.90
N ALA A 282 12.35 12.16 -20.06
CA ALA A 282 12.38 13.14 -21.13
C ALA A 282 13.72 13.87 -21.06
N ARG A 283 14.40 14.01 -22.21
CA ARG A 283 15.67 14.73 -22.28
C ARG A 283 15.45 16.12 -21.69
N ARG A 284 16.18 16.44 -20.61
CA ARG A 284 16.17 17.77 -20.04
C ARG A 284 16.79 18.71 -21.08
N VAL A 285 15.98 19.57 -21.67
CA VAL A 285 16.40 20.42 -22.80
C VAL A 285 17.31 21.55 -22.32
N THR A 286 16.98 22.22 -21.21
CA THR A 286 17.88 23.16 -20.53
C THR A 286 17.45 23.39 -19.07
N PRO A 287 18.37 23.54 -18.10
CA PRO A 287 18.06 23.94 -16.73
C PRO A 287 18.17 25.46 -16.49
N ASP A 288 18.55 26.22 -17.52
CA ASP A 288 18.87 27.64 -17.41
C ASP A 288 17.60 28.51 -17.32
N VAL A 289 17.50 29.24 -16.21
CA VAL A 289 16.41 30.17 -15.90
C VAL A 289 16.44 31.42 -16.79
N GLN A 290 17.54 31.66 -17.52
CA GLN A 290 17.64 32.72 -18.54
C GLN A 290 16.70 32.54 -19.72
N HIS A 291 16.03 31.39 -19.82
CA HIS A 291 14.98 31.14 -20.81
C HIS A 291 13.56 31.25 -20.23
N GLY A 292 13.42 31.73 -19.00
CA GLY A 292 12.16 31.78 -18.29
C GLY A 292 11.79 30.44 -17.66
N VAL A 293 10.62 30.40 -17.02
CA VAL A 293 10.15 29.22 -16.29
C VAL A 293 8.67 28.94 -16.55
N VAL A 294 8.30 27.67 -16.54
CA VAL A 294 6.90 27.25 -16.47
C VAL A 294 6.61 26.77 -15.04
N GLY A 295 5.88 27.58 -14.29
CA GLY A 295 5.35 27.26 -12.98
C GLY A 295 4.10 26.38 -13.09
N LEU A 296 4.05 25.33 -12.29
CA LEU A 296 2.89 24.45 -12.15
C LEU A 296 2.36 24.56 -10.72
N ASP A 297 1.17 25.12 -10.56
CA ASP A 297 0.48 25.18 -9.27
C ASP A 297 -0.81 24.36 -9.28
N CYS A 298 -0.91 23.44 -8.32
CA CYS A 298 -2.04 22.52 -8.19
C CYS A 298 -3.04 23.09 -7.18
N ASN A 299 -4.06 23.77 -7.69
CA ASN A 299 -5.18 24.26 -6.90
C ASN A 299 -6.27 23.20 -6.73
N VAL A 300 -7.21 23.49 -5.84
CA VAL A 300 -8.29 22.57 -5.45
C VAL A 300 -9.24 22.25 -6.61
N ASP A 301 -9.43 23.22 -7.51
CA ASP A 301 -10.38 23.23 -8.62
C ASP A 301 -9.70 23.22 -10.00
N HIS A 302 -8.43 23.64 -10.09
CA HIS A 302 -7.71 23.71 -11.35
C HIS A 302 -6.20 23.46 -11.20
N LEU A 303 -5.57 23.09 -12.30
CA LEU A 303 -4.12 23.16 -12.46
C LEU A 303 -3.80 24.49 -13.15
N ALA A 304 -3.09 25.37 -12.46
CA ALA A 304 -2.56 26.60 -13.03
C ALA A 304 -1.18 26.32 -13.63
N VAL A 305 -1.00 26.70 -14.89
CA VAL A 305 0.27 26.63 -15.61
C VAL A 305 0.61 28.04 -16.03
N THR A 306 1.70 28.57 -15.47
CA THR A 306 2.11 29.95 -15.73
C THR A 306 3.52 29.96 -16.29
N GLU A 307 3.67 30.57 -17.46
CA GLU A 307 4.94 30.91 -18.05
C GLU A 307 5.38 32.27 -17.52
N ALA A 308 6.62 32.35 -17.06
CA ALA A 308 7.27 33.58 -16.64
C ALA A 308 8.57 33.76 -17.41
N ASP A 309 8.91 35.01 -17.69
CA ASP A 309 10.16 35.39 -18.34
C ASP A 309 11.36 35.22 -17.37
N PRO A 310 12.61 35.41 -17.84
CA PRO A 310 13.80 35.31 -17.01
C PRO A 310 13.87 36.29 -15.82
N PHE A 311 13.10 37.38 -15.87
CA PHE A 311 13.05 38.43 -14.84
C PHE A 311 11.93 38.17 -13.82
N GLY A 312 11.14 37.11 -14.01
CA GLY A 312 10.04 36.74 -13.13
C GLY A 312 8.71 37.41 -13.48
N ASN A 313 8.61 38.10 -14.62
CA ASN A 313 7.34 38.65 -15.09
C ASN A 313 6.48 37.52 -15.67
N LEU A 314 5.21 37.50 -15.28
CA LEU A 314 4.27 36.49 -15.78
C LEU A 314 3.88 36.83 -17.21
N LEU A 315 4.17 35.94 -18.16
CA LEU A 315 3.85 36.11 -19.57
C LEU A 315 2.45 35.59 -19.88
N ARG A 316 2.18 34.33 -19.50
CA ARG A 316 0.93 33.66 -19.81
C ARG A 316 0.53 32.70 -18.71
N THR A 317 -0.74 32.73 -18.33
CA THR A 317 -1.32 31.73 -17.43
C THR A 317 -2.45 30.99 -18.12
N LYS A 318 -2.41 29.66 -18.07
CA LYS A 318 -3.50 28.77 -18.50
C LYS A 318 -3.99 27.97 -17.31
N ARG A 319 -5.32 27.92 -17.16
CA ARG A 319 -5.98 27.10 -16.13
C ARG A 319 -6.61 25.89 -16.81
N PHE A 320 -6.32 24.72 -16.26
CA PHE A 320 -6.97 23.48 -16.65
C PHE A 320 -7.90 23.06 -15.53
N ALA A 321 -9.21 23.13 -15.77
CA ALA A 321 -10.20 22.64 -14.82
C ALA A 321 -9.96 21.16 -14.51
N LEU A 322 -9.98 20.78 -13.24
CA LEU A 322 -9.94 19.38 -12.85
C LEU A 322 -11.36 18.81 -13.01
N LEU A 323 -11.48 17.60 -13.60
CA LEU A 323 -12.71 16.92 -14.08
C LEU A 323 -13.81 16.62 -13.04
N ARG A 324 -13.99 17.44 -11.99
CA ARG A 324 -15.09 17.36 -11.02
C ARG A 324 -15.50 18.76 -10.56
N GLU A 325 -16.16 19.50 -11.45
CA GLU A 325 -16.71 20.84 -11.18
C GLU A 325 -17.81 20.83 -10.09
N ASP A 326 -18.38 19.66 -9.77
CA ASP A 326 -19.54 19.55 -8.85
C ASP A 326 -19.20 19.05 -7.44
N ALA A 327 -17.94 18.69 -7.14
CA ALA A 327 -17.57 18.17 -5.82
C ALA A 327 -17.38 19.31 -4.79
N ALA A 328 -17.85 19.16 -3.54
CA ALA A 328 -17.61 20.16 -2.49
C ALA A 328 -16.12 20.30 -2.14
N SER A 329 -15.66 21.49 -1.72
CA SER A 329 -14.24 21.83 -1.47
C SER A 329 -13.52 20.83 -0.55
N GLY A 330 -14.19 20.31 0.48
CA GLY A 330 -13.61 19.29 1.38
C GLY A 330 -13.39 17.91 0.74
N GLN A 331 -14.19 17.55 -0.27
CA GLN A 331 -13.99 16.33 -1.05
C GLN A 331 -12.82 16.48 -2.04
N ARG A 332 -12.61 17.69 -2.56
CA ARG A 332 -11.49 18.03 -3.45
C ARG A 332 -10.14 18.02 -2.70
N GLU A 333 -10.08 18.57 -1.48
CA GLU A 333 -8.88 18.52 -0.63
C GLU A 333 -8.45 17.09 -0.25
N ALA A 334 -9.41 16.18 -0.05
CA ALA A 334 -9.13 14.79 0.31
C ALA A 334 -8.35 14.05 -0.80
N VAL A 335 -8.61 14.38 -2.06
CA VAL A 335 -7.90 13.83 -3.23
C VAL A 335 -6.46 14.38 -3.31
N LEU A 336 -6.26 15.68 -3.05
CA LEU A 336 -4.93 16.31 -3.06
C LEU A 336 -4.05 15.85 -1.89
N ARG A 337 -4.62 15.60 -0.70
CA ARG A 337 -3.90 15.01 0.45
C ARG A 337 -3.31 13.64 0.14
N TRP A 338 -3.97 12.84 -0.70
CA TRP A 338 -3.48 11.53 -1.11
C TRP A 338 -2.20 11.62 -1.96
N ARG A 339 -2.05 12.68 -2.78
CA ARG A 339 -0.87 12.92 -3.62
C ARG A 339 0.30 13.57 -2.88
N ARG A 340 0.07 14.46 -1.89
CA ARG A 340 1.17 15.10 -1.12
C ARG A 340 1.96 14.12 -0.26
N ARG A 341 1.37 12.98 0.14
CA ARG A 341 2.05 11.94 0.93
C ARG A 341 3.19 11.24 0.17
N TRP A 342 3.30 11.43 -1.15
CA TRP A 342 4.34 10.81 -1.99
C TRP A 342 5.61 11.66 -2.17
N ARG A 343 5.58 12.98 -1.88
CA ARG A 343 6.77 13.87 -1.97
C ARG A 343 7.61 13.89 -0.68
N GLY A 344 7.81 12.71 -0.09
CA GLY A 344 8.52 12.53 1.18
C GLY A 344 9.62 11.47 1.11
N ARG A 345 10.34 11.37 -0.01
CA ARG A 345 11.65 10.70 -0.08
C ARG A 345 12.64 11.72 -0.62
N LYS A 346 13.27 12.47 0.30
CA LYS A 346 14.58 13.06 0.01
C LYS A 346 15.57 11.89 0.01
N THR A 347 16.14 11.61 -1.15
CA THR A 347 17.38 10.86 -1.29
C THR A 347 18.49 11.70 -0.66
N ASN A 348 19.11 11.17 0.40
CA ASN A 348 20.54 11.36 0.61
C ASN A 348 21.25 10.19 -0.05
#